data_AF-A0A1E7ET96-F1
#
_entry.id   AF-A0A1E7ET96-F1
#
_cell.length_a   1.000
_cell.length_b   1.000
_cell.length_c   1.000
_cell.angle_alpha   90.00
_cell.angle_beta   90.00
_cell.angle_gamma   90.00
#
_symmetry.space_group_name_H-M   'P 1'
#
loop_
_entity.id
_entity.type
_entity.pdbx_description
1 polymer ?
#
loop_
_entity_poly.entity_id
_entity_poly.type
_entity_poly.pdbx_seq_one_letter_code
_entity_poly.pdbx_strand_id
1 'polypeptide(L)'
;MALLTKMASSLMVNKVTFFVVFVIVITTNDYITNCNAFQLRMPSSSSSSINHPSLVSTKFQRSSTNIAVGSSVVITGTVAQSSMTSSSTSRLFATPTPTPTPSIKTNDDLKDPRTLISSQDAQTQQIAFVSICIGILGGSFLFLEVYNYLELLLPAWAFNPFYTILPYILSSAFIAAGISHFALEDTFTSFVPPKGSWGGLFIVPAPFSEQLNLTYAQYHSYWTGLAEILVGTSLILTTSGVLGEQFNNPTIPAGLMYLLTLIVTPANIYMYTHNPVVPRIPPLPYPYGHVGRGVLQMALLAVFSKLTIHSMM
;
A
#
# COMPACT_ATOMS: atom_id res chain seq x y z
N MET A 1 3.72 41.80 20.42
CA MET A 1 2.49 41.01 20.22
C MET A 1 2.62 39.99 19.07
N ALA A 2 2.99 40.39 17.85
CA ALA A 2 3.03 39.50 16.68
C ALA A 2 3.91 38.22 16.83
N LEU A 3 5.03 38.28 17.57
CA LEU A 3 5.90 37.11 17.81
C LEU A 3 5.23 36.05 18.71
N LEU A 4 4.50 36.50 19.74
CA LEU A 4 3.77 35.62 20.66
C LEU A 4 2.59 34.92 19.99
N THR A 5 1.91 35.60 19.05
CA THR A 5 0.84 35.01 18.25
C THR A 5 1.36 33.94 17.29
N LYS A 6 2.54 34.18 16.67
CA LYS A 6 3.22 33.19 15.80
C LYS A 6 3.74 31.97 16.56
N MET A 7 4.19 32.14 17.81
CA MET A 7 4.58 31.02 18.67
C MET A 7 3.37 30.20 19.15
N ALA A 8 2.24 30.85 19.44
CA ALA A 8 1.01 30.17 19.85
C ALA A 8 0.37 29.35 18.72
N SER A 9 0.39 29.83 17.47
CA SER A 9 -0.10 29.08 16.31
C SER A 9 0.78 27.88 15.98
N SER A 10 2.10 28.01 16.08
CA SER A 10 3.05 26.90 15.96
C SER A 10 2.81 25.82 17.05
N LEU A 11 2.53 26.22 18.29
CA LEU A 11 2.20 25.31 19.40
C LEU A 11 0.87 24.57 19.19
N MET A 12 -0.13 25.17 18.56
CA MET A 12 -1.39 24.48 18.24
C MET A 12 -1.25 23.45 17.11
N VAL A 13 -0.48 23.77 16.06
CA VAL A 13 -0.19 22.84 14.96
C VAL A 13 0.64 21.65 15.46
N ASN A 14 1.56 21.87 16.40
CA ASN A 14 2.28 20.80 17.09
C ASN A 14 1.35 19.87 17.86
N LYS A 15 0.29 20.38 18.50
CA LYS A 15 -0.68 19.55 19.22
C LYS A 15 -1.55 18.71 18.29
N VAL A 16 -1.98 19.25 17.16
CA VAL A 16 -2.77 18.49 16.17
C VAL A 16 -1.91 17.42 15.48
N THR A 17 -0.67 17.77 15.13
CA THR A 17 0.29 16.81 14.54
C THR A 17 0.66 15.72 15.55
N PHE A 18 0.93 16.08 16.81
CA PHE A 18 1.12 15.10 17.89
C PHE A 18 -0.12 14.24 18.08
N PHE A 19 -1.32 14.80 18.03
CA PHE A 19 -2.56 14.03 18.18
C PHE A 19 -2.75 13.02 17.05
N VAL A 20 -2.48 13.39 15.80
CA VAL A 20 -2.55 12.46 14.66
C VAL A 20 -1.49 11.37 14.77
N VAL A 21 -0.23 11.73 15.10
CA VAL A 21 0.84 10.75 15.33
C VAL A 21 0.53 9.84 16.52
N PHE A 22 -0.03 10.38 17.60
CA PHE A 22 -0.42 9.64 18.80
C PHE A 22 -1.58 8.69 18.53
N VAL A 23 -2.59 9.10 17.76
CA VAL A 23 -3.68 8.22 17.33
C VAL A 23 -3.16 7.10 16.43
N ILE A 24 -2.24 7.40 15.51
CA ILE A 24 -1.58 6.37 14.68
C ILE A 24 -0.77 5.41 15.56
N VAL A 25 0.04 5.91 16.50
CA VAL A 25 0.86 5.07 17.39
C VAL A 25 0.02 4.22 18.33
N ILE A 26 -1.04 4.77 18.94
CA ILE A 26 -1.93 4.00 19.84
C ILE A 26 -2.71 2.94 19.07
N THR A 27 -3.30 3.27 17.92
CA THR A 27 -4.03 2.28 17.12
C THR A 27 -3.12 1.14 16.65
N THR A 28 -1.83 1.41 16.41
CA THR A 28 -0.85 0.35 16.12
C THR A 28 -0.42 -0.48 17.34
N ASN A 29 -0.36 0.12 18.55
CA ASN A 29 0.07 -0.58 19.76
C ASN A 29 -1.00 -1.54 20.32
N ASP A 30 -2.28 -1.12 20.27
CA ASP A 30 -3.42 -1.98 20.63
C ASP A 30 -3.58 -3.18 19.68
N TYR A 31 -3.13 -3.04 18.42
CA TYR A 31 -3.13 -4.14 17.45
C TYR A 31 -1.98 -5.13 17.67
N ILE A 32 -0.76 -4.65 17.97
CA ILE A 32 0.41 -5.52 18.24
C ILE A 32 0.16 -6.41 19.47
N THR A 33 -0.48 -5.86 20.51
CA THR A 33 -0.84 -6.63 21.72
C THR A 33 -1.95 -7.65 21.46
N ASN A 34 -2.94 -7.34 20.62
CA ASN A 34 -4.02 -8.27 20.27
C ASN A 34 -3.61 -9.36 19.27
N CYS A 35 -2.67 -9.10 18.35
CA CYS A 35 -2.16 -10.11 17.43
C CYS A 35 -1.36 -11.21 18.16
N ASN A 36 -0.68 -10.89 19.26
CA ASN A 36 0.00 -11.88 20.10
C ASN A 36 -0.98 -12.76 20.91
N ALA A 37 -2.17 -12.24 21.25
CA ALA A 37 -3.20 -13.00 21.95
C ALA A 37 -3.93 -14.01 21.04
N PHE A 38 -4.03 -13.73 19.74
CA PHE A 38 -4.74 -14.60 18.78
C PHE A 38 -3.89 -15.78 18.29
N GLN A 39 -2.55 -15.74 18.43
CA GLN A 39 -1.67 -16.85 18.03
C GLN A 39 -1.50 -17.97 19.07
N LEU A 40 -2.04 -17.83 20.28
CA LEU A 40 -1.88 -18.85 21.35
C LEU A 40 -3.04 -19.87 21.45
N ARG A 41 -3.95 -19.93 20.47
CA ARG A 41 -5.07 -20.89 20.51
C ARG A 41 -5.31 -21.60 19.18
N MET A 42 -4.40 -22.50 18.82
CA MET A 42 -4.69 -23.57 17.85
C MET A 42 -4.54 -24.92 18.56
N PRO A 43 -5.57 -25.80 18.54
CA PRO A 43 -5.46 -27.13 19.11
C PRO A 43 -4.58 -28.01 18.23
N SER A 44 -3.60 -28.68 18.84
CA SER A 44 -2.73 -29.66 18.21
C SER A 44 -3.54 -30.84 17.66
N SER A 45 -3.60 -30.99 16.34
CA SER A 45 -4.11 -32.21 15.70
C SER A 45 -3.01 -33.29 15.71
N SER A 46 -3.08 -34.20 16.68
CA SER A 46 -2.29 -35.43 16.67
C SER A 46 -3.03 -36.52 15.89
N SER A 47 -2.40 -36.97 14.80
CA SER A 47 -2.73 -38.16 14.03
C SER A 47 -2.37 -39.43 14.81
N SER A 48 -3.29 -40.40 14.88
CA SER A 48 -2.95 -41.81 15.12
C SER A 48 -3.93 -42.73 14.41
N SER A 49 -3.41 -43.56 13.51
CA SER A 49 -4.08 -44.77 13.03
C SER A 49 -3.92 -45.89 14.06
N ILE A 50 -4.88 -46.83 14.11
CA ILE A 50 -4.71 -48.30 14.28
C ILE A 50 -6.10 -48.98 14.37
N ASN A 51 -6.32 -49.91 13.44
CA ASN A 51 -7.13 -51.14 13.35
C ASN A 51 -8.37 -51.46 14.25
N HIS A 52 -9.42 -51.93 13.54
CA HIS A 52 -10.64 -52.74 13.82
C HIS A 52 -10.60 -53.81 14.95
N PRO A 53 -11.73 -54.45 15.42
CA PRO A 53 -12.95 -54.83 14.66
C PRO A 53 -14.33 -54.87 15.40
N SER A 54 -15.38 -55.25 14.60
CA SER A 54 -16.68 -55.89 14.98
C SER A 54 -17.78 -54.96 15.56
N LEU A 55 -19.10 -55.10 15.33
CA LEU A 55 -20.00 -56.10 14.72
C LEU A 55 -21.45 -55.53 14.69
N VAL A 56 -22.37 -56.10 13.87
CA VAL A 56 -23.87 -56.02 13.89
C VAL A 56 -24.54 -54.85 13.12
N SER A 57 -25.10 -55.11 11.92
CA SER A 57 -26.54 -55.34 11.56
C SER A 57 -27.39 -54.05 11.59
N THR A 58 -28.05 -53.58 10.53
CA THR A 58 -29.17 -54.23 9.80
C THR A 58 -29.45 -53.59 8.42
N LYS A 59 -29.83 -54.45 7.47
CA LYS A 59 -30.75 -54.31 6.32
C LYS A 59 -31.27 -52.90 5.94
N PHE A 60 -31.09 -52.54 4.66
CA PHE A 60 -32.24 -52.29 3.77
C PHE A 60 -31.89 -52.59 2.31
N GLN A 61 -32.91 -53.07 1.60
CA GLN A 61 -32.89 -53.83 0.38
C GLN A 61 -33.54 -52.98 -0.73
N ARG A 62 -32.91 -52.83 -1.89
CA ARG A 62 -33.66 -52.83 -3.16
C ARG A 62 -32.77 -53.17 -4.37
N SER A 63 -33.32 -54.09 -5.14
CA SER A 63 -32.82 -54.75 -6.34
C SER A 63 -33.17 -53.95 -7.61
N SER A 64 -32.33 -54.10 -8.64
CA SER A 64 -32.65 -54.38 -10.07
C SER A 64 -31.37 -54.13 -10.91
N THR A 65 -30.61 -55.15 -11.35
CA THR A 65 -30.67 -55.84 -12.68
C THR A 65 -30.64 -54.86 -13.87
N ASN A 66 -29.76 -54.92 -14.89
CA ASN A 66 -29.18 -56.08 -15.59
C ASN A 66 -28.04 -55.69 -16.59
N ILE A 67 -27.10 -56.63 -16.77
CA ILE A 67 -26.50 -57.17 -18.02
C ILE A 67 -25.37 -56.42 -18.77
N ALA A 68 -24.39 -57.26 -19.14
CA ALA A 68 -23.07 -57.05 -19.72
C ALA A 68 -23.01 -57.05 -21.25
N VAL A 69 -21.93 -56.48 -21.80
CA VAL A 69 -21.16 -56.89 -23.00
C VAL A 69 -19.76 -56.29 -22.77
N GLY A 70 -18.59 -56.95 -22.79
CA GLY A 70 -18.14 -58.13 -23.50
C GLY A 70 -17.10 -57.70 -24.54
N SER A 71 -15.79 -57.88 -24.29
CA SER A 71 -14.75 -58.11 -25.31
C SER A 71 -13.40 -58.45 -24.65
N SER A 72 -13.00 -59.70 -24.85
CA SER A 72 -11.70 -60.28 -24.50
C SER A 72 -10.71 -60.05 -25.64
N VAL A 73 -9.43 -59.82 -25.33
CA VAL A 73 -8.33 -60.12 -26.26
C VAL A 73 -7.28 -60.92 -25.50
N VAL A 74 -7.03 -62.12 -26.02
CA VAL A 74 -5.96 -63.05 -25.67
C VAL A 74 -4.85 -62.86 -26.69
N ILE A 75 -3.60 -62.63 -26.26
CA ILE A 75 -2.42 -63.03 -27.05
C ILE A 75 -1.35 -63.65 -26.13
N THR A 76 -0.95 -64.82 -26.59
CA THR A 76 0.00 -65.84 -26.14
C THR A 76 1.41 -65.33 -25.78
N GLY A 77 2.03 -65.98 -24.80
CA GLY A 77 3.38 -65.67 -24.34
C GLY A 77 4.52 -66.25 -25.19
N THR A 78 5.73 -65.81 -24.88
CA THR A 78 6.97 -66.54 -25.17
C THR A 78 7.98 -66.25 -24.04
N VAL A 79 8.56 -67.33 -23.51
CA VAL A 79 9.56 -67.34 -22.43
C VAL A 79 10.94 -67.06 -23.02
N ALA A 80 11.73 -66.20 -22.37
CA ALA A 80 13.20 -66.19 -22.54
C ALA A 80 13.90 -65.72 -21.25
N GLN A 81 15.04 -66.35 -21.00
CA GLN A 81 15.84 -66.42 -19.77
C GLN A 81 16.49 -65.11 -19.29
N SER A 82 16.52 -65.00 -17.96
CA SER A 82 17.57 -64.44 -17.09
C SER A 82 18.81 -63.81 -17.74
N SER A 83 19.06 -62.54 -17.41
CA SER A 83 20.40 -62.06 -17.05
C SER A 83 20.30 -61.04 -15.92
N MET A 84 20.89 -61.37 -14.78
CA MET A 84 21.18 -60.42 -13.71
C MET A 84 22.37 -59.57 -14.16
N THR A 85 22.13 -58.31 -14.48
CA THR A 85 23.17 -57.28 -14.54
C THR A 85 22.94 -56.31 -13.39
N SER A 86 23.70 -56.54 -12.32
CA SER A 86 23.94 -55.59 -11.25
C SER A 86 24.66 -54.35 -11.80
N SER A 87 23.90 -53.33 -12.19
CA SER A 87 24.46 -52.01 -12.49
C SER A 87 24.60 -51.24 -11.18
N SER A 88 25.84 -51.19 -10.70
CA SER A 88 26.30 -50.47 -9.53
C SER A 88 25.82 -49.02 -9.48
N THR A 89 25.12 -48.70 -8.40
CA THR A 89 24.70 -47.35 -8.03
C THR A 89 25.91 -46.52 -7.63
N SER A 90 26.44 -45.72 -8.54
CA SER A 90 27.41 -44.66 -8.22
C SER A 90 26.79 -43.29 -8.53
N ARG A 91 25.83 -42.86 -7.70
CA ARG A 91 25.45 -41.45 -7.62
C ARG A 91 26.43 -40.73 -6.68
N LEU A 92 27.63 -40.51 -7.20
CA LEU A 92 28.63 -39.62 -6.60
C LEU A 92 28.10 -38.18 -6.68
N PHE A 93 27.80 -37.61 -5.50
CA PHE A 93 27.69 -36.18 -5.20
C PHE A 93 27.44 -35.25 -6.40
N ALA A 94 26.20 -35.24 -6.90
CA ALA A 94 25.70 -34.05 -7.57
C ALA A 94 25.55 -32.99 -6.47
N THR A 95 26.37 -31.93 -6.52
CA THR A 95 26.12 -30.69 -5.77
C THR A 95 24.67 -30.32 -6.06
N PRO A 96 23.78 -30.20 -5.04
CA PRO A 96 22.43 -29.75 -5.29
C PRO A 96 22.53 -28.40 -5.99
N THR A 97 22.08 -28.34 -7.25
CA THR A 97 21.91 -27.08 -7.96
C THR A 97 21.18 -26.16 -6.99
N PRO A 98 21.75 -24.99 -6.63
CA PRO A 98 21.07 -24.09 -5.71
C PRO A 98 19.70 -23.83 -6.30
N THR A 99 18.66 -24.24 -5.56
CA THR A 99 17.28 -23.96 -5.92
C THR A 99 17.23 -22.47 -6.25
N PRO A 100 16.82 -22.07 -7.47
CA PRO A 100 16.78 -20.67 -7.83
C PRO A 100 15.93 -19.97 -6.78
N THR A 101 16.52 -18.98 -6.10
CA THR A 101 15.80 -18.14 -5.14
C THR A 101 14.54 -17.65 -5.84
N PRO A 102 13.34 -17.84 -5.26
CA PRO A 102 12.11 -17.42 -5.90
C PRO A 102 12.18 -15.91 -6.14
N SER A 103 12.29 -15.49 -7.40
CA SER A 103 12.35 -14.09 -7.78
C SER A 103 10.95 -13.50 -7.83
N ILE A 104 10.77 -12.27 -7.34
CA ILE A 104 9.49 -11.55 -7.43
C ILE A 104 9.52 -10.66 -8.66
N LYS A 105 8.47 -10.75 -9.49
CA LYS A 105 8.29 -9.83 -10.62
C LYS A 105 7.92 -8.44 -10.09
N THR A 106 8.77 -7.46 -10.34
CA THR A 106 8.53 -6.06 -10.03
C THR A 106 8.41 -5.22 -11.30
N ASN A 107 8.19 -3.93 -11.15
CA ASN A 107 7.96 -3.03 -12.28
C ASN A 107 9.18 -2.89 -13.20
N ASP A 108 10.37 -2.85 -12.62
CA ASP A 108 11.65 -2.62 -13.29
C ASP A 108 12.33 -3.92 -13.73
N ASP A 109 12.25 -5.01 -12.95
CA ASP A 109 12.90 -6.29 -13.25
C ASP A 109 12.40 -7.45 -12.35
N LEU A 110 13.02 -8.63 -12.44
CA LEU A 110 12.92 -9.66 -11.40
C LEU A 110 13.83 -9.28 -10.23
N LYS A 111 13.27 -9.23 -9.01
CA LYS A 111 14.04 -8.92 -7.79
C LYS A 111 14.17 -10.07 -6.83
N ASP A 112 15.31 -10.08 -6.14
CA ASP A 112 15.53 -10.91 -4.96
C ASP A 112 14.58 -10.46 -3.85
N PRO A 113 13.73 -11.35 -3.30
CA PRO A 113 12.86 -11.04 -2.16
C PRO A 113 13.57 -10.41 -0.97
N ARG A 114 14.86 -10.67 -0.77
CA ARG A 114 15.61 -10.07 0.34
C ARG A 114 15.76 -8.56 0.23
N THR A 115 15.60 -8.00 -0.98
CA THR A 115 15.72 -6.57 -1.25
C THR A 115 14.42 -5.80 -1.09
N LEU A 116 13.28 -6.49 -1.06
CA LEU A 116 11.96 -5.88 -0.91
C LEU A 116 11.51 -5.97 0.54
N ILE A 117 10.93 -4.88 1.03
CA ILE A 117 10.36 -4.81 2.39
C ILE A 117 9.16 -5.75 2.47
N SER A 118 8.33 -5.82 1.43
CA SER A 118 7.11 -6.63 1.37
C SER A 118 7.31 -8.15 1.54
N SER A 119 8.52 -8.65 1.31
CA SER A 119 8.88 -10.07 1.44
C SER A 119 9.61 -10.40 2.74
N GLN A 120 9.79 -9.42 3.63
CA GLN A 120 10.29 -9.65 4.99
C GLN A 120 9.16 -10.16 5.90
N ASP A 121 9.49 -10.58 7.12
CA ASP A 121 8.50 -10.93 8.13
C ASP A 121 7.62 -9.73 8.52
N ALA A 122 6.46 -10.01 9.13
CA ALA A 122 5.47 -8.99 9.46
C ALA A 122 6.04 -7.88 10.36
N GLN A 123 6.85 -8.21 11.36
CA GLN A 123 7.40 -7.22 12.28
C GLN A 123 8.37 -6.29 11.55
N THR A 124 9.23 -6.83 10.70
CA THR A 124 10.15 -6.04 9.87
C THR A 124 9.38 -5.10 8.93
N GLN A 125 8.31 -5.58 8.29
CA GLN A 125 7.45 -4.75 7.44
C GLN A 125 6.79 -3.59 8.21
N GLN A 126 6.26 -3.88 9.39
CA GLN A 126 5.62 -2.90 10.26
C GLN A 126 6.60 -1.80 10.69
N ILE A 127 7.79 -2.20 11.18
CA ILE A 127 8.84 -1.27 11.59
C ILE A 127 9.27 -0.39 10.42
N ALA A 128 9.47 -0.98 9.23
CA ALA A 128 9.83 -0.23 8.05
C ALA A 128 8.75 0.79 7.66
N PHE A 129 7.47 0.39 7.64
CA PHE A 129 6.35 1.28 7.33
C PHE A 129 6.28 2.46 8.31
N VAL A 130 6.32 2.20 9.62
CA VAL A 130 6.28 3.24 10.65
C VAL A 130 7.50 4.16 10.55
N SER A 131 8.69 3.62 10.31
CA SER A 131 9.92 4.41 10.15
C SER A 131 9.84 5.35 8.94
N ILE A 132 9.28 4.88 7.81
CA ILE A 132 9.07 5.71 6.62
C ILE A 132 8.05 6.82 6.92
N CYS A 133 6.93 6.50 7.60
CA CYS A 133 5.95 7.50 8.01
C CYS A 133 6.57 8.59 8.90
N ILE A 134 7.36 8.20 9.91
CA ILE A 134 8.09 9.14 10.78
C ILE A 134 9.06 9.99 9.95
N GLY A 135 9.80 9.37 9.03
CA GLY A 135 10.70 10.07 8.12
C GLY A 135 9.99 11.11 7.26
N ILE A 136 8.81 10.79 6.72
CA ILE A 136 8.00 11.71 5.91
C ILE A 136 7.49 12.88 6.74
N LEU A 137 7.01 12.63 7.96
CA LEU A 137 6.53 13.69 8.86
C LEU A 137 7.66 14.57 9.39
N GLY A 138 8.79 13.98 9.78
CA GLY A 138 9.97 14.74 10.21
C GLY A 138 10.58 15.54 9.06
N GLY A 139 10.65 14.95 7.86
CA GLY A 139 11.12 15.62 6.66
C GLY A 139 10.20 16.77 6.23
N SER A 140 8.87 16.62 6.33
CA SER A 140 7.95 17.72 6.02
C SER A 140 8.09 18.88 7.01
N PHE A 141 8.32 18.62 8.29
CA PHE A 141 8.66 19.67 9.26
C PHE A 141 9.94 20.41 8.87
N LEU A 142 10.99 19.69 8.46
CA LEU A 142 12.23 20.32 7.99
C LEU A 142 12.01 21.20 6.76
N PHE A 143 11.23 20.74 5.76
CA PHE A 143 10.88 21.55 4.60
C PHE A 143 10.06 22.79 4.98
N LEU A 144 9.17 22.70 5.96
CA LEU A 144 8.41 23.85 6.44
C LEU A 144 9.34 24.91 7.02
N GLU A 145 10.34 24.51 7.82
CA GLU A 145 11.36 25.43 8.34
C GLU A 145 12.22 26.02 7.23
N VAL A 146 12.59 25.24 6.21
CA VAL A 146 13.27 25.76 5.01
C VAL A 146 12.43 26.82 4.32
N TYR A 147 11.13 26.59 4.12
CA TYR A 147 10.26 27.60 3.50
C TYR A 147 10.05 28.83 4.40
N ASN A 148 10.05 28.68 5.72
CA ASN A 148 10.02 29.82 6.66
C ASN A 148 11.30 30.64 6.58
N TYR A 149 12.45 29.98 6.51
CA TYR A 149 13.73 30.64 6.35
C TYR A 149 13.85 31.36 5.00
N LEU A 150 13.41 30.72 3.91
CA LEU A 150 13.39 31.34 2.58
C LEU A 150 12.47 32.56 2.51
N GLU A 151 11.29 32.51 3.15
CA GLU A 151 10.39 33.67 3.22
C GLU A 151 11.03 34.86 3.96
N LEU A 152 11.84 34.58 5.00
CA LEU A 152 12.55 35.62 5.74
C LEU A 152 13.71 36.21 4.94
N LEU A 153 14.45 35.37 4.21
CA LEU A 153 15.66 35.76 3.50
C LEU A 153 15.37 36.44 2.16
N LEU A 154 14.37 35.96 1.44
CA LEU A 154 14.05 36.44 0.10
C LEU A 154 13.20 37.72 0.15
N PRO A 155 13.40 38.64 -0.80
CA PRO A 155 12.52 39.80 -0.91
C PRO A 155 11.10 39.36 -1.26
N ALA A 156 10.10 40.12 -0.81
CA ALA A 156 8.69 39.76 -0.95
C ALA A 156 8.30 39.41 -2.39
N TRP A 157 8.79 40.13 -3.40
CA TRP A 157 8.49 39.84 -4.81
C TRP A 157 8.97 38.45 -5.27
N ALA A 158 10.03 37.92 -4.66
CA ALA A 158 10.58 36.61 -5.01
C ALA A 158 9.84 35.47 -4.30
N PHE A 159 9.37 35.69 -3.07
CA PHE A 159 8.63 34.68 -2.31
C PHE A 159 7.11 34.72 -2.55
N ASN A 160 6.54 35.87 -2.91
CA ASN A 160 5.10 36.01 -3.15
C ASN A 160 4.50 35.01 -4.17
N PRO A 161 5.20 34.59 -5.24
CA PRO A 161 4.76 33.48 -6.10
C PRO A 161 4.43 32.18 -5.36
N PHE A 162 5.04 31.93 -4.20
CA PHE A 162 4.71 30.80 -3.34
C PHE A 162 3.24 30.81 -2.89
N TYR A 163 2.67 31.98 -2.64
CA TYR A 163 1.28 32.13 -2.21
C TYR A 163 0.33 32.41 -3.36
N THR A 164 0.82 33.00 -4.45
CA THR A 164 -0.03 33.53 -5.53
C THR A 164 0.03 32.73 -6.82
N ILE A 165 1.05 31.88 -7.03
CA ILE A 165 1.20 31.09 -8.26
C ILE A 165 1.25 29.60 -7.96
N LEU A 166 2.02 29.20 -6.95
CA LEU A 166 2.21 27.79 -6.59
C LEU A 166 0.89 27.04 -6.29
N PRO A 167 -0.14 27.63 -5.63
CA PRO A 167 -1.42 26.95 -5.44
C PRO A 167 -2.05 26.53 -6.77
N TYR A 168 -2.00 27.36 -7.81
CA TYR A 168 -2.55 27.02 -9.12
C TYR A 168 -1.81 25.85 -9.78
N ILE A 169 -0.47 25.87 -9.72
CA ILE A 169 0.35 24.82 -10.30
C ILE A 169 0.08 23.48 -9.61
N LEU A 170 0.12 23.46 -8.28
CA LEU A 170 -0.08 22.24 -7.51
C LEU A 170 -1.52 21.74 -7.61
N SER A 171 -2.52 22.61 -7.51
CA SER A 171 -3.91 22.22 -7.72
C SER A 171 -4.15 21.64 -9.11
N SER A 172 -3.57 22.23 -10.15
CA SER A 172 -3.71 21.71 -11.52
C SER A 172 -3.08 20.33 -11.65
N ALA A 173 -1.93 20.09 -11.00
CA ALA A 173 -1.30 18.78 -10.97
C ALA A 173 -2.17 17.74 -10.24
N PHE A 174 -2.78 18.10 -9.12
CA PHE A 174 -3.73 17.22 -8.40
C PHE A 174 -4.99 16.95 -9.25
N ILE A 175 -5.57 17.96 -9.90
CA ILE A 175 -6.72 17.76 -10.80
C ILE A 175 -6.34 16.78 -11.93
N ALA A 176 -5.15 16.94 -12.53
CA ALA A 176 -4.66 16.04 -13.57
C ALA A 176 -4.45 14.60 -13.05
N ALA A 177 -3.89 14.45 -11.85
CA ALA A 177 -3.77 13.15 -11.18
C ALA A 177 -5.17 12.53 -10.95
N GLY A 178 -6.13 13.34 -10.49
CA GLY A 178 -7.47 12.87 -10.19
C GLY A 178 -8.24 12.44 -11.43
N ILE A 179 -8.07 13.13 -12.56
CA ILE A 179 -8.59 12.68 -13.86
C ILE A 179 -7.93 11.36 -14.27
N SER A 180 -6.62 11.21 -14.01
CA SER A 180 -5.85 10.02 -14.40
C SER A 180 -6.29 8.76 -13.64
N HIS A 181 -6.80 8.89 -12.40
CA HIS A 181 -7.42 7.77 -11.66
C HIS A 181 -8.58 7.10 -12.41
N PHE A 182 -9.28 7.84 -13.28
CA PHE A 182 -10.35 7.32 -14.14
C PHE A 182 -9.85 6.95 -15.54
N ALA A 183 -8.94 7.75 -16.11
CA ALA A 183 -8.45 7.53 -17.47
C ALA A 183 -7.48 6.33 -17.58
N LEU A 184 -6.74 6.04 -16.51
CA LEU A 184 -5.73 4.99 -16.43
C LEU A 184 -6.02 4.05 -15.25
N GLU A 185 -7.23 3.52 -15.22
CA GLU A 185 -7.75 2.70 -14.12
C GLU A 185 -6.78 1.59 -13.68
N ASP A 186 -6.30 0.77 -14.63
CA ASP A 186 -5.39 -0.35 -14.35
C ASP A 186 -4.06 0.11 -13.73
N THR A 187 -3.60 1.30 -14.11
CA THR A 187 -2.39 1.92 -13.59
C THR A 187 -2.60 2.36 -12.14
N PHE A 188 -3.64 3.13 -11.87
CA PHE A 188 -3.86 3.71 -10.54
C PHE A 188 -4.39 2.71 -9.52
N THR A 189 -5.16 1.71 -9.96
CA THR A 189 -5.57 0.61 -9.07
C THR A 189 -4.37 -0.24 -8.62
N SER A 190 -3.31 -0.36 -9.44
CA SER A 190 -2.07 -1.04 -9.05
C SER A 190 -1.28 -0.31 -7.96
N PHE A 191 -1.55 0.97 -7.73
CA PHE A 191 -0.94 1.75 -6.65
C PHE A 191 -1.63 1.56 -5.30
N VAL A 192 -2.87 1.03 -5.29
CA VAL A 192 -3.63 0.87 -4.05
C VAL A 192 -3.04 -0.28 -3.25
N PRO A 193 -2.57 -0.04 -2.01
CA PRO A 193 -2.04 -1.11 -1.17
C PRO A 193 -3.15 -2.13 -0.87
N PRO A 194 -2.94 -3.43 -1.10
CA PRO A 194 -3.90 -4.45 -0.71
C PRO A 194 -4.16 -4.44 0.80
N LYS A 195 -5.34 -4.90 1.22
CA LYS A 195 -5.66 -5.10 2.64
C LYS A 195 -4.62 -6.02 3.28
N GLY A 196 -4.13 -5.64 4.45
CA GLY A 196 -3.12 -6.38 5.18
C GLY A 196 -1.67 -6.06 4.79
N SER A 197 -1.44 -5.07 3.92
CA SER A 197 -0.08 -4.58 3.62
C SER A 197 0.67 -4.18 4.89
N TRP A 198 1.99 -4.38 4.86
CA TRP A 198 2.92 -4.14 5.96
C TRP A 198 2.62 -4.94 7.23
N GLY A 199 2.53 -6.26 7.09
CA GLY A 199 2.25 -7.14 8.23
C GLY A 199 0.90 -6.88 8.90
N GLY A 200 -0.12 -6.48 8.14
CA GLY A 200 -1.48 -6.27 8.65
C GLY A 200 -1.84 -4.85 9.06
N LEU A 201 -0.94 -3.86 8.96
CA LEU A 201 -1.24 -2.48 9.39
C LEU A 201 -2.22 -1.76 8.47
N PHE A 202 -2.21 -2.07 7.18
CA PHE A 202 -3.08 -1.39 6.24
C PHE A 202 -4.46 -2.05 6.15
N ILE A 203 -5.39 -1.54 6.94
CA ILE A 203 -6.80 -1.97 6.95
C ILE A 203 -7.68 -0.74 6.75
N VAL A 204 -7.77 -0.28 5.50
CA VAL A 204 -8.68 0.81 5.15
C VAL A 204 -10.03 0.22 4.72
N PRO A 205 -11.16 0.68 5.27
CA PRO A 205 -12.47 0.22 4.86
C PRO A 205 -12.87 0.79 3.50
N ALA A 206 -13.60 -0.01 2.71
CA ALA A 206 -14.20 0.40 1.44
C ALA A 206 -15.73 0.29 1.53
N PRO A 207 -16.40 1.15 2.33
CA PRO A 207 -17.82 1.02 2.58
C PRO A 207 -18.61 1.22 1.29
N PHE A 208 -19.70 0.45 1.14
CA PHE A 208 -20.59 0.48 -0.03
C PHE A 208 -19.95 0.09 -1.37
N SER A 209 -18.68 -0.37 -1.39
CA SER A 209 -18.01 -0.82 -2.61
C SER A 209 -18.79 -1.93 -3.35
N GLU A 210 -19.36 -2.89 -2.61
CA GLU A 210 -20.21 -3.95 -3.17
C GLU A 210 -21.49 -3.39 -3.84
N GLN A 211 -22.12 -2.38 -3.24
CA GLN A 211 -23.32 -1.74 -3.80
C GLN A 211 -23.02 -0.95 -5.07
N LEU A 212 -21.80 -0.40 -5.15
CA LEU A 212 -21.30 0.33 -6.31
C LEU A 212 -20.70 -0.60 -7.39
N ASN A 213 -20.68 -1.92 -7.15
CA ASN A 213 -20.01 -2.91 -8.00
C ASN A 213 -18.53 -2.57 -8.28
N LEU A 214 -17.83 -2.11 -7.25
CA LEU A 214 -16.41 -1.75 -7.30
C LEU A 214 -15.56 -2.75 -6.51
N THR A 215 -14.41 -3.11 -7.06
CA THR A 215 -13.36 -3.77 -6.29
C THR A 215 -12.79 -2.82 -5.23
N TYR A 216 -12.09 -3.38 -4.24
CA TYR A 216 -11.40 -2.62 -3.21
C TYR A 216 -10.45 -1.55 -3.77
N ALA A 217 -9.64 -1.92 -4.78
CA ALA A 217 -8.68 -1.00 -5.39
C ALA A 217 -9.37 0.08 -6.22
N GLN A 218 -10.39 -0.28 -7.01
CA GLN A 218 -11.18 0.70 -7.77
C GLN A 218 -11.86 1.71 -6.84
N TYR A 219 -12.45 1.24 -5.73
CA TYR A 219 -13.09 2.11 -4.75
C TYR A 219 -12.13 3.20 -4.24
N HIS A 220 -10.95 2.81 -3.74
CA HIS A 220 -10.00 3.77 -3.20
C HIS A 220 -9.37 4.65 -4.30
N SER A 221 -9.10 4.08 -5.48
CA SER A 221 -8.59 4.84 -6.63
C SER A 221 -9.57 5.94 -7.04
N TYR A 222 -10.85 5.62 -7.24
CA TYR A 222 -11.85 6.58 -7.70
C TYR A 222 -12.17 7.64 -6.65
N TRP A 223 -12.28 7.28 -5.37
CA TRP A 223 -12.48 8.27 -4.31
C TRP A 223 -11.30 9.21 -4.15
N THR A 224 -10.07 8.70 -4.31
CA THR A 224 -8.86 9.55 -4.34
C THR A 224 -8.94 10.51 -5.52
N GLY A 225 -9.27 10.03 -6.71
CA GLY A 225 -9.38 10.88 -7.90
C GLY A 225 -10.45 11.97 -7.77
N LEU A 226 -11.62 11.65 -7.21
CA LEU A 226 -12.64 12.65 -6.89
C LEU A 226 -12.12 13.69 -5.89
N ALA A 227 -11.46 13.26 -4.83
CA ALA A 227 -10.92 14.16 -3.82
C ALA A 227 -9.86 15.11 -4.41
N GLU A 228 -8.96 14.60 -5.25
CA GLU A 228 -7.93 15.41 -5.92
C GLU A 228 -8.54 16.47 -6.85
N ILE A 229 -9.56 16.11 -7.64
CA ILE A 229 -10.27 17.06 -8.50
C ILE A 229 -11.00 18.12 -7.66
N LEU A 230 -11.79 17.70 -6.67
CA LEU A 230 -12.63 18.61 -5.89
C LEU A 230 -11.78 19.56 -5.05
N VAL A 231 -10.80 19.04 -4.31
CA VAL A 231 -9.96 19.85 -3.44
C VAL A 231 -9.04 20.74 -4.27
N GLY A 232 -8.42 20.23 -5.34
CA GLY A 232 -7.59 21.02 -6.24
C GLY A 232 -8.37 22.19 -6.86
N THR A 233 -9.59 21.93 -7.36
CA THR A 233 -10.48 22.96 -7.93
C THR A 233 -10.86 23.98 -6.86
N SER A 234 -11.20 23.54 -5.65
CA SER A 234 -11.57 24.45 -4.57
C SER A 234 -10.43 25.41 -4.18
N LEU A 235 -9.18 24.94 -4.18
CA LEU A 235 -8.02 25.79 -3.89
C LEU A 235 -7.78 26.82 -5.01
N ILE A 236 -7.97 26.46 -6.28
CA ILE A 236 -7.90 27.41 -7.40
C ILE A 236 -8.96 28.50 -7.24
N LEU A 237 -10.21 28.12 -7.04
CA LEU A 237 -11.33 29.06 -6.95
C LEU A 237 -11.15 30.03 -5.78
N THR A 238 -10.83 29.52 -4.60
CA THR A 238 -10.63 30.34 -3.40
C THR A 238 -9.37 31.20 -3.44
N THR A 239 -8.34 30.81 -4.20
CA THR A 239 -7.13 31.63 -4.41
C THR A 239 -7.37 32.72 -5.47
N SER A 240 -8.23 32.46 -6.47
CA SER A 240 -8.45 33.35 -7.63
C SER A 240 -9.23 34.62 -7.37
N GLY A 241 -9.92 34.74 -6.25
CA GLY A 241 -10.73 35.92 -5.98
C GLY A 241 -12.13 35.89 -6.63
N VAL A 242 -12.44 34.90 -7.46
CA VAL A 242 -13.69 34.89 -8.27
C VAL A 242 -14.97 34.67 -7.48
N LEU A 243 -14.89 34.13 -6.24
CA LEU A 243 -16.06 33.81 -5.43
C LEU A 243 -16.52 34.97 -4.52
N GLY A 244 -15.84 36.14 -4.60
CA GLY A 244 -16.06 37.28 -3.71
C GLY A 244 -15.39 37.15 -2.33
N GLU A 245 -15.11 38.27 -1.68
CA GLU A 245 -14.26 38.36 -0.48
C GLU A 245 -14.68 37.43 0.67
N GLN A 246 -15.97 37.17 0.82
CA GLN A 246 -16.50 36.27 1.87
C GLN A 246 -16.09 34.79 1.66
N PHE A 247 -15.91 34.36 0.42
CA PHE A 247 -15.69 32.95 0.07
C PHE A 247 -14.26 32.66 -0.43
N ASN A 248 -13.49 33.70 -0.74
CA ASN A 248 -12.09 33.57 -1.17
C ASN A 248 -11.13 33.40 0.03
N ASN A 249 -11.28 32.28 0.73
CA ASN A 249 -10.34 31.91 1.78
C ASN A 249 -9.68 30.56 1.45
N PRO A 250 -8.41 30.54 1.04
CA PRO A 250 -7.73 29.31 0.66
C PRO A 250 -7.32 28.43 1.86
N THR A 251 -7.57 28.85 3.12
CA THR A 251 -7.20 28.09 4.33
C THR A 251 -7.76 26.68 4.32
N ILE A 252 -9.07 26.53 4.12
CA ILE A 252 -9.72 25.22 4.18
C ILE A 252 -9.26 24.34 2.99
N PRO A 253 -9.29 24.81 1.73
CA PRO A 253 -8.77 24.04 0.62
C PRO A 253 -7.29 23.65 0.75
N ALA A 254 -6.41 24.54 1.22
CA ALA A 254 -5.00 24.21 1.47
C ALA A 254 -4.85 23.14 2.56
N GLY A 255 -5.63 23.23 3.64
CA GLY A 255 -5.65 22.22 4.69
C GLY A 255 -6.16 20.87 4.19
N LEU A 256 -7.16 20.87 3.30
CA LEU A 256 -7.65 19.65 2.65
C LEU A 256 -6.60 19.06 1.69
N MET A 257 -5.83 19.88 0.96
CA MET A 257 -4.72 19.39 0.12
C MET A 257 -3.64 18.74 0.99
N TYR A 258 -3.33 19.32 2.16
CA TYR A 258 -2.42 18.71 3.13
C TYR A 258 -2.93 17.33 3.58
N LEU A 259 -4.19 17.25 4.01
CA LEU A 259 -4.80 16.00 4.48
C LEU A 259 -4.88 14.95 3.37
N LEU A 260 -5.25 15.36 2.16
CA LEU A 260 -5.27 14.48 1.00
C LEU A 260 -3.89 13.91 0.70
N THR A 261 -2.86 14.78 0.66
CA THR A 261 -1.46 14.37 0.48
C THR A 261 -1.01 13.39 1.56
N LEU A 262 -1.43 13.61 2.81
CA LEU A 262 -1.13 12.70 3.92
C LEU A 262 -1.81 11.34 3.71
N ILE A 263 -3.10 11.32 3.38
CA ILE A 263 -3.91 10.10 3.23
C ILE A 263 -3.46 9.25 2.04
N VAL A 264 -2.94 9.84 0.96
CA VAL A 264 -2.41 9.10 -0.19
C VAL A 264 -0.94 8.69 -0.02
N THR A 265 -0.26 9.15 1.04
CA THR A 265 1.14 8.78 1.34
C THR A 265 1.36 7.27 1.41
N PRO A 266 0.48 6.46 2.04
CA PRO A 266 0.64 5.00 2.06
C PRO A 266 0.74 4.37 0.66
N ALA A 267 0.07 4.90 -0.36
CA ALA A 267 0.22 4.40 -1.73
C ALA A 267 1.65 4.63 -2.26
N ASN A 268 2.25 5.78 -1.95
CA ASN A 268 3.65 6.05 -2.29
C ASN A 268 4.63 5.14 -1.55
N ILE A 269 4.37 4.87 -0.27
CA ILE A 269 5.15 3.89 0.52
C ILE A 269 4.97 2.48 -0.05
N TYR A 270 3.77 2.13 -0.52
CA TYR A 270 3.48 0.82 -1.10
C TYR A 270 4.31 0.60 -2.36
N MET A 271 4.35 1.59 -3.24
CA MET A 271 5.21 1.53 -4.42
C MET A 271 6.69 1.36 -4.08
N TYR A 272 7.19 2.00 -3.02
CA TYR A 272 8.57 1.79 -2.56
C TYR A 272 8.81 0.42 -1.91
N THR A 273 7.86 -0.07 -1.12
CA THR A 273 8.05 -1.28 -0.30
C THR A 273 7.77 -2.57 -1.08
N HIS A 274 6.86 -2.51 -2.05
CA HIS A 274 6.40 -3.66 -2.83
C HIS A 274 6.84 -3.62 -4.29
N ASN A 275 7.20 -2.44 -4.82
CA ASN A 275 7.55 -2.23 -6.23
C ASN A 275 6.60 -2.96 -7.20
N PRO A 276 5.28 -2.72 -7.09
CA PRO A 276 4.28 -3.46 -7.85
C PRO A 276 4.49 -3.25 -9.35
N VAL A 277 4.10 -4.23 -10.16
CA VAL A 277 4.07 -4.06 -11.62
C VAL A 277 2.98 -3.05 -11.97
N VAL A 278 3.36 -1.98 -12.67
CA VAL A 278 2.44 -0.90 -13.03
C VAL A 278 2.27 -0.89 -14.55
N PRO A 279 1.05 -1.06 -15.07
CA PRO A 279 0.82 -1.01 -16.51
C PRO A 279 0.94 0.42 -17.06
N ARG A 280 1.19 0.55 -18.37
CA ARG A 280 1.10 1.79 -19.18
C ARG A 280 2.03 2.96 -18.83
N ILE A 281 2.84 2.87 -17.77
CA ILE A 281 3.86 3.88 -17.47
C ILE A 281 5.24 3.23 -17.39
N PRO A 282 6.31 3.94 -17.82
CA PRO A 282 7.66 3.46 -17.65
C PRO A 282 7.96 3.17 -16.17
N PRO A 283 8.72 2.11 -15.87
CA PRO A 283 9.05 1.78 -14.51
C PRO A 283 9.93 2.87 -13.88
N LEU A 284 9.66 3.17 -12.63
CA LEU A 284 10.45 4.10 -11.85
C LEU A 284 11.71 3.40 -11.35
N PRO A 285 12.93 3.96 -11.53
CA PRO A 285 14.15 3.32 -11.08
C PRO A 285 14.14 3.07 -9.57
N TYR A 286 14.35 1.82 -9.16
CA TYR A 286 14.36 1.42 -7.76
C TYR A 286 15.79 1.37 -7.21
N PRO A 287 16.06 1.80 -5.97
CA PRO A 287 15.11 2.42 -5.03
C PRO A 287 14.96 3.94 -5.22
N TYR A 288 15.88 4.59 -5.93
CA TYR A 288 16.10 6.03 -5.85
C TYR A 288 14.95 6.89 -6.40
N GLY A 289 14.25 6.43 -7.45
CA GLY A 289 13.09 7.15 -7.95
C GLY A 289 11.96 7.21 -6.93
N HIS A 290 11.77 6.16 -6.15
CA HIS A 290 10.80 6.15 -5.05
C HIS A 290 11.23 7.04 -3.87
N VAL A 291 12.54 7.09 -3.58
CA VAL A 291 13.08 8.04 -2.59
C VAL A 291 12.78 9.48 -3.03
N GLY A 292 12.99 9.80 -4.31
CA GLY A 292 12.65 11.11 -4.87
C GLY A 292 11.17 11.46 -4.68
N ARG A 293 10.26 10.51 -4.87
CA ARG A 293 8.82 10.70 -4.57
C ARG A 293 8.55 10.96 -3.09
N GLY A 294 9.24 10.24 -2.19
CA GLY A 294 9.15 10.47 -0.75
C GLY A 294 9.57 11.89 -0.36
N VAL A 295 10.70 12.37 -0.90
CA VAL A 295 11.17 13.75 -0.68
C VAL A 295 10.18 14.78 -1.23
N LEU A 296 9.65 14.56 -2.44
CA LEU A 296 8.62 15.43 -3.00
C LEU A 296 7.37 15.47 -2.10
N GLN A 297 6.97 14.34 -1.52
CA GLN A 297 5.83 14.30 -0.60
C GLN A 297 6.08 15.08 0.69
N MET A 298 7.29 15.00 1.26
CA MET A 298 7.69 15.84 2.40
C MET A 298 7.57 17.32 2.04
N ALA A 299 8.07 17.72 0.87
CA ALA A 299 8.01 19.08 0.37
C ALA A 299 6.57 19.55 0.13
N LEU A 300 5.70 18.72 -0.44
CA LEU A 300 4.29 19.04 -0.69
C LEU A 300 3.50 19.20 0.60
N LEU A 301 3.67 18.30 1.57
CA LEU A 301 3.06 18.43 2.90
C LEU A 301 3.45 19.75 3.55
N ALA A 302 4.74 20.13 3.47
CA ALA A 302 5.20 21.41 3.98
C ALA A 302 4.59 22.62 3.25
N VAL A 303 4.47 22.56 1.91
CA VAL A 303 3.84 23.63 1.13
C VAL A 303 2.39 23.83 1.56
N PHE A 304 1.58 22.77 1.59
CA PHE A 304 0.16 22.90 1.93
C PHE A 304 -0.05 23.32 3.39
N SER A 305 0.80 22.86 4.32
CA SER A 305 0.80 23.34 5.70
C SER A 305 1.07 24.84 5.76
N LYS A 306 2.10 25.33 5.06
CA LYS A 306 2.44 26.75 5.02
C LYS A 306 1.34 27.60 4.39
N LEU A 307 0.76 27.16 3.27
CA LEU A 307 -0.37 27.83 2.63
C LEU A 307 -1.56 27.96 3.58
N THR A 308 -1.88 26.89 4.29
CA THR A 308 -2.97 26.86 5.29
C THR A 308 -2.75 27.89 6.40
N ILE A 309 -1.52 27.95 6.95
CA ILE A 309 -1.20 28.86 8.06
C ILE A 309 -1.16 30.31 7.57
N HIS A 310 -0.61 30.56 6.39
CA HIS A 310 -0.51 31.90 5.82
C HIS A 310 -1.89 32.55 5.64
N SER A 311 -2.86 31.81 5.14
CA SER A 311 -4.22 32.32 4.89
C SER A 311 -5.08 32.52 6.14
N MET A 312 -4.55 32.17 7.33
CA MET A 312 -5.19 32.45 8.63
C MET A 312 -4.74 33.78 9.25
N MET A 313 -3.66 34.39 8.76
CA MET A 313 -3.07 35.63 9.30
C MET A 313 -3.59 36.86 8.57
#